data_AF-A0A679KVC9-F1
#
_entry.id   AF-A0A679KVC9-F1
#
_cell.length_a   1.000
_cell.length_b   1.000
_cell.length_c   1.000
_cell.angle_alpha   90.00
_cell.angle_beta   90.00
_cell.angle_gamma   90.00
#
_symmetry.space_group_name_H-M   'P 1'
#
loop_
_entity.id
_entity.type
_entity.pdbx_description
1 polymer ?
#
loop_
_entity_poly.entity_id
_entity_poly.type
_entity_poly.pdbx_seq_one_letter_code
_entity_poly.pdbx_strand_id
1 'polypeptide(L)'
;MQDAMRKNLEETWDKLKGWLMYNGSNEIANFCDRSKGLWPGGNWPGYMELLCQPILEIKYFISGIKTARDSGSKNDVPPTYETVDNVEAYKRCLVGTVALSEIYGDHCKLKDVIGKVEGQIMDKVKAHYKEKGKSVTFHECKGKVDGTTLMLAKSLLQDKIKQWTEEKRKSNEGWRVGSELWGRMKMRCTNSKNPPQSLVDARKKEWKESNKGSTAAFLGVKSDDKRSEGALMSEIMEDDDKFSSSKLGEMLKTAVAGAITSGNNIDVDRLVQSIKEGAEKTVAQECMKDNSNDFCQRLQCAQKHWELRGQQKPGQTQGSSSN
;
A
#
# COMPACT_ATOMS: atom_id res chain seq x y z
N MET A 1 -6.58 1.96 22.44
CA MET A 1 -7.36 1.12 21.48
C MET A 1 -7.25 1.64 20.04
N GLN A 2 -7.28 2.96 19.78
CA GLN A 2 -6.59 3.53 18.60
C GLN A 2 -5.16 2.97 18.49
N ASP A 3 -4.50 2.82 19.63
CA ASP A 3 -3.19 2.19 19.75
C ASP A 3 -3.17 0.73 19.32
N ALA A 4 -4.27 -0.03 19.41
CA ALA A 4 -4.26 -1.46 19.07
C ALA A 4 -4.26 -1.68 17.55
N MET A 5 -5.09 -0.96 16.80
CA MET A 5 -5.08 -1.02 15.33
C MET A 5 -3.80 -0.39 14.77
N ARG A 6 -3.41 0.78 15.30
CA ARG A 6 -2.15 1.44 14.95
C ARG A 6 -0.96 0.51 15.21
N LYS A 7 -0.86 -0.06 16.41
CA LYS A 7 0.21 -0.99 16.78
C LYS A 7 0.20 -2.24 15.91
N ASN A 8 -0.97 -2.81 15.57
CA ASN A 8 -1.05 -3.97 14.67
C ASN A 8 -0.51 -3.65 13.26
N LEU A 9 -0.87 -2.49 12.70
CA LEU A 9 -0.37 -2.05 11.39
C LEU A 9 1.12 -1.69 11.45
N GLU A 10 1.57 -1.04 12.52
CA GLU A 10 2.98 -0.74 12.75
C GLU A 10 3.83 -2.00 12.94
N GLU A 11 3.35 -2.99 13.69
CA GLU A 11 4.00 -4.30 13.86
C GLU A 11 4.07 -5.06 12.53
N THR A 12 2.99 -5.02 11.75
CA THR A 12 2.95 -5.62 10.41
C THR A 12 3.91 -4.91 9.47
N TRP A 13 4.02 -3.57 9.56
CA TRP A 13 5.03 -2.79 8.86
C TRP A 13 6.44 -3.16 9.31
N ASP A 14 6.72 -3.27 10.60
CA ASP A 14 8.04 -3.60 11.11
C ASP A 14 8.48 -5.02 10.66
N LYS A 15 7.52 -5.96 10.52
CA LYS A 15 7.76 -7.27 9.86
C LYS A 15 8.16 -7.10 8.39
N LEU A 16 7.37 -6.38 7.58
CA LEU A 16 7.68 -6.16 6.17
C LEU A 16 9.01 -5.43 5.98
N LYS A 17 9.25 -4.39 6.78
CA LYS A 17 10.52 -3.66 6.85
C LYS A 17 11.68 -4.63 7.08
N GLY A 18 11.54 -5.57 8.02
CA GLY A 18 12.53 -6.63 8.24
C GLY A 18 12.77 -7.49 6.98
N TRP A 19 11.74 -7.79 6.20
CA TRP A 19 11.87 -8.59 4.98
C TRP A 19 12.59 -7.85 3.85
N LEU A 20 12.39 -6.54 3.77
CA LEU A 20 13.08 -5.70 2.81
C LEU A 20 14.56 -5.46 3.16
N MET A 21 14.97 -5.75 4.39
CA MET A 21 16.34 -5.50 4.87
C MET A 21 17.32 -6.67 4.68
N TYR A 22 16.86 -7.92 4.53
CA TYR A 22 17.78 -9.03 4.21
C TYR A 22 18.12 -9.08 2.71
N ASN A 23 19.13 -9.86 2.37
CA ASN A 23 19.71 -9.96 1.01
C ASN A 23 18.80 -10.56 -0.07
N GLY A 24 17.54 -10.88 0.26
CA GLY A 24 16.62 -11.63 -0.57
C GLY A 24 16.84 -13.13 -0.60
N SER A 25 16.07 -13.80 -1.47
CA SER A 25 16.24 -15.21 -1.85
C SER A 25 16.70 -15.33 -3.30
N ASN A 26 17.42 -16.41 -3.61
CA ASN A 26 17.75 -16.80 -4.97
C ASN A 26 16.50 -17.20 -5.75
N GLU A 27 15.48 -17.75 -5.10
CA GLU A 27 14.18 -18.01 -5.72
C GLU A 27 13.58 -16.73 -6.34
N ILE A 28 13.43 -15.66 -5.55
CA ILE A 28 12.90 -14.38 -6.02
C ILE A 28 13.81 -13.77 -7.09
N ALA A 29 15.14 -13.81 -6.88
CA ALA A 29 16.09 -13.31 -7.86
C ALA A 29 15.96 -14.04 -9.21
N ASN A 30 15.84 -15.37 -9.20
CA ASN A 30 15.70 -16.20 -10.40
C ASN A 30 14.40 -15.93 -11.16
N PHE A 31 13.31 -15.62 -10.47
CA PHE A 31 12.05 -15.22 -11.11
C PHE A 31 12.14 -13.84 -11.76
N CYS A 32 12.91 -12.94 -11.16
CA CYS A 32 13.13 -11.59 -11.67
C CYS A 32 14.29 -11.48 -12.67
N ASP A 33 15.02 -12.57 -12.94
CA ASP A 33 16.26 -12.53 -13.72
C ASP A 33 16.03 -12.22 -15.20
N ARG A 34 16.90 -11.38 -15.77
CA ARG A 34 16.83 -10.94 -17.17
C ARG A 34 17.00 -12.06 -18.21
N SER A 35 17.74 -13.13 -17.89
CA SER A 35 17.95 -14.28 -18.79
C SER A 35 16.64 -14.98 -19.13
N LYS A 36 15.57 -14.72 -18.37
CA LYS A 36 14.22 -15.20 -18.63
C LYS A 36 13.50 -14.45 -19.74
N GLY A 37 14.16 -13.49 -20.41
CA GLY A 37 13.58 -12.68 -21.49
C GLY A 37 12.47 -11.73 -21.02
N LEU A 38 12.44 -11.41 -19.72
CA LEU A 38 11.36 -10.63 -19.09
C LEU A 38 11.49 -9.13 -19.32
N TRP A 39 12.73 -8.64 -19.43
CA TRP A 39 13.04 -7.21 -19.46
C TRP A 39 13.54 -6.78 -20.85
N PRO A 40 13.24 -5.55 -21.28
CA PRO A 40 13.80 -4.99 -22.50
C PRO A 40 15.33 -5.00 -22.48
N GLY A 41 15.96 -5.24 -23.63
CA GLY A 41 17.42 -5.23 -23.77
C GLY A 41 18.08 -3.87 -23.47
N GLY A 42 19.41 -3.85 -23.48
CA GLY A 42 20.21 -2.63 -23.26
C GLY A 42 20.50 -2.34 -21.79
N ASN A 43 20.30 -1.09 -21.36
CA ASN A 43 20.69 -0.59 -20.03
C ASN A 43 19.66 -0.84 -18.91
N TRP A 44 18.45 -1.30 -19.27
CA TRP A 44 17.31 -1.50 -18.37
C TRP A 44 17.30 -2.80 -17.54
N PRO A 45 17.80 -3.96 -18.04
CA PRO A 45 17.63 -5.24 -17.36
C PRO A 45 18.06 -5.23 -15.90
N GLY A 46 19.25 -4.71 -15.61
CA GLY A 46 19.77 -4.72 -14.24
C GLY A 46 19.02 -3.80 -13.27
N TYR A 47 18.32 -2.76 -13.75
CA TYR A 47 17.50 -1.91 -12.88
C TYR A 47 16.12 -2.54 -12.64
N MET A 48 15.46 -3.02 -13.70
CA MET A 48 14.13 -3.63 -13.59
C MET A 48 14.17 -4.95 -12.81
N GLU A 49 15.23 -5.75 -12.96
CA GLU A 49 15.48 -6.96 -12.17
C GLU A 49 15.57 -6.62 -10.67
N LEU A 50 16.37 -5.61 -10.31
CA LEU A 50 16.53 -5.21 -8.91
C LEU A 50 15.26 -4.59 -8.33
N LEU A 51 14.45 -3.89 -9.13
CA LEU A 51 13.15 -3.36 -8.71
C LEU A 51 12.11 -4.49 -8.57
N CYS A 52 12.16 -5.51 -9.42
CA CYS A 52 11.25 -6.66 -9.39
C CYS A 52 11.34 -7.44 -8.09
N GLN A 53 12.56 -7.68 -7.59
CA GLN A 53 12.78 -8.53 -6.41
C GLN A 53 12.00 -8.06 -5.17
N PRO A 54 12.11 -6.80 -4.70
CA PRO A 54 11.34 -6.34 -3.55
C PRO A 54 9.83 -6.25 -3.81
N ILE A 55 9.40 -6.00 -5.04
CA ILE A 55 7.96 -5.99 -5.39
C ILE A 55 7.39 -7.41 -5.27
N LEU A 56 8.13 -8.41 -5.75
CA LEU A 56 7.75 -9.81 -5.59
C LEU A 56 7.80 -10.24 -4.11
N GLU A 57 8.78 -9.76 -3.34
CA GLU A 57 8.87 -9.97 -1.89
C GLU A 57 7.61 -9.47 -1.17
N ILE A 58 7.03 -8.33 -1.57
CA ILE A 58 5.77 -7.83 -1.00
C ILE A 58 4.61 -8.81 -1.27
N LYS A 59 4.52 -9.42 -2.47
CA LYS A 59 3.49 -10.46 -2.75
C LYS A 59 3.72 -11.72 -1.90
N TYR A 60 4.98 -12.11 -1.71
CA TYR A 60 5.37 -13.22 -0.83
C TYR A 60 4.97 -12.94 0.62
N PHE A 61 5.23 -11.73 1.11
CA PHE A 61 4.83 -11.26 2.43
C PHE A 61 3.32 -11.35 2.64
N ILE A 62 2.55 -10.81 1.70
CA ILE A 62 1.08 -10.88 1.72
C ILE A 62 0.59 -12.33 1.79
N SER A 63 1.29 -13.24 1.11
CA SER A 63 0.93 -14.67 1.07
C SER A 63 1.55 -15.50 2.20
N GLY A 64 2.30 -14.91 3.13
CA GLY A 64 2.96 -15.64 4.21
C GLY A 64 4.09 -16.56 3.77
N ILE A 65 4.69 -16.31 2.61
CA ILE A 65 5.79 -17.11 2.07
C ILE A 65 7.09 -16.40 2.41
N LYS A 66 7.83 -16.90 3.40
CA LYS A 66 9.14 -16.34 3.74
C LYS A 66 10.23 -17.18 3.13
N THR A 67 11.10 -16.53 2.36
CA THR A 67 12.29 -17.14 1.76
C THR A 67 13.47 -16.19 1.91
N ALA A 68 14.66 -16.74 2.16
CA ALA A 68 15.86 -15.95 2.35
C ALA A 68 17.07 -16.75 1.90
N ARG A 69 18.10 -16.05 1.41
CA ARG A 69 19.42 -16.64 1.14
C ARG A 69 20.01 -17.16 2.44
N ASP A 70 20.62 -18.34 2.34
CA ASP A 70 21.51 -18.83 3.38
C ASP A 70 22.85 -18.08 3.29
N SER A 71 23.30 -17.53 4.42
CA SER A 71 24.47 -16.65 4.46
C SER A 71 25.74 -17.45 4.20
N GLY A 72 26.36 -17.24 3.02
CA GLY A 72 27.57 -17.95 2.60
C GLY A 72 27.31 -19.15 1.68
N SER A 73 26.06 -19.37 1.26
CA SER A 73 25.68 -20.46 0.36
C SER A 73 25.08 -19.95 -0.95
N LYS A 74 25.10 -20.80 -1.98
CA LYS A 74 24.32 -20.59 -3.22
C LYS A 74 22.85 -20.99 -3.07
N ASN A 75 22.48 -21.54 -1.92
CA ASN A 75 21.13 -22.03 -1.65
C ASN A 75 20.32 -21.01 -0.84
N ASP A 76 19.01 -21.16 -0.92
CA ASP A 76 18.09 -20.49 0.01
C ASP A 76 17.89 -21.37 1.25
N VAL A 77 17.62 -20.70 2.38
CA VAL A 77 17.02 -21.35 3.54
C VAL A 77 15.68 -21.96 3.10
N PRO A 78 15.32 -23.17 3.56
CA PRO A 78 14.03 -23.76 3.25
C PRO A 78 12.89 -22.76 3.52
N PRO A 79 11.98 -22.53 2.54
CA PRO A 79 10.93 -21.55 2.70
C PRO A 79 10.01 -21.94 3.85
N THR A 80 9.63 -20.97 4.66
CA THR A 80 8.64 -21.13 5.73
C THR A 80 7.31 -20.55 5.27
N TYR A 81 6.23 -21.28 5.55
CA TYR A 81 4.87 -20.89 5.20
C TYR A 81 4.13 -20.55 6.48
N GLU A 82 3.73 -19.30 6.61
CA GLU A 82 2.92 -18.84 7.71
C GLU A 82 1.45 -19.13 7.39
N THR A 83 0.71 -19.66 8.36
CA THR A 83 -0.75 -19.72 8.26
C THR A 83 -1.28 -18.29 8.37
N VAL A 84 -1.69 -17.73 7.24
CA VAL A 84 -2.25 -16.38 7.17
C VAL A 84 -3.76 -16.50 7.13
N ASP A 85 -4.42 -16.16 8.25
CA ASP A 85 -5.87 -16.04 8.28
C ASP A 85 -6.33 -14.78 7.50
N ASN A 86 -7.65 -14.60 7.36
CA ASN A 86 -8.19 -13.48 6.61
C ASN A 86 -7.84 -12.11 7.21
N VAL A 87 -7.72 -12.00 8.54
CA VAL A 87 -7.41 -10.74 9.24
C VAL A 87 -5.94 -10.37 9.06
N GLU A 88 -5.05 -11.35 9.18
CA GLU A 88 -3.63 -11.18 8.92
C GLU A 88 -3.37 -10.87 7.44
N ALA A 89 -4.03 -11.58 6.51
CA ALA A 89 -3.95 -11.28 5.08
C ALA A 89 -4.39 -9.84 4.79
N TYR A 90 -5.48 -9.40 5.41
CA TYR A 90 -6.01 -8.05 5.25
C TYR A 90 -5.02 -6.98 5.76
N LYS A 91 -4.44 -7.14 6.96
CA LYS A 91 -3.41 -6.23 7.48
C LYS A 91 -2.18 -6.18 6.58
N ARG A 92 -1.71 -7.33 6.08
CA ARG A 92 -0.56 -7.40 5.17
C ARG A 92 -0.86 -6.75 3.83
N CYS A 93 -2.09 -6.88 3.34
CA CYS A 93 -2.55 -6.18 2.15
C CYS A 93 -2.49 -4.67 2.35
N LEU A 94 -3.02 -4.13 3.44
CA LEU A 94 -2.92 -2.71 3.76
C LEU A 94 -1.47 -2.22 3.84
N VAL A 95 -0.63 -2.90 4.64
CA VAL A 95 0.77 -2.52 4.83
C VAL A 95 1.59 -2.65 3.56
N GLY A 96 1.50 -3.80 2.87
CA GLY A 96 2.26 -4.06 1.65
C GLY A 96 1.89 -3.08 0.53
N THR A 97 0.62 -2.68 0.50
CA THR A 97 0.11 -1.64 -0.39
C THR A 97 0.72 -0.26 -0.12
N VAL A 98 0.64 0.23 1.13
CA VAL A 98 1.20 1.54 1.49
C VAL A 98 2.71 1.53 1.28
N ALA A 99 3.38 0.44 1.66
CA ALA A 99 4.80 0.25 1.43
C ALA A 99 5.16 0.29 -0.06
N LEU A 100 4.42 -0.38 -0.94
CA LEU A 100 4.66 -0.32 -2.38
C LEU A 100 4.59 1.12 -2.91
N SER A 101 3.55 1.87 -2.50
CA SER A 101 3.36 3.26 -2.89
C SER A 101 4.49 4.17 -2.39
N GLU A 102 4.79 4.13 -1.09
CA GLU A 102 5.72 5.08 -0.49
C GLU A 102 7.20 4.74 -0.74
N ILE A 103 7.53 3.46 -0.90
CA ILE A 103 8.93 3.03 -1.13
C ILE A 103 9.28 3.07 -2.61
N TYR A 104 8.37 2.63 -3.49
CA TYR A 104 8.66 2.41 -4.90
C TYR A 104 7.84 3.28 -5.85
N GLY A 105 6.83 4.01 -5.38
CA GLY A 105 5.92 4.80 -6.21
C GLY A 105 6.62 5.82 -7.11
N ASP A 106 7.77 6.34 -6.68
CA ASP A 106 8.59 7.29 -7.44
C ASP A 106 9.66 6.62 -8.33
N HIS A 107 9.52 5.33 -8.66
CA HIS A 107 10.39 4.63 -9.59
C HIS A 107 9.83 4.67 -11.03
N CYS A 108 10.63 5.15 -11.98
CA CYS A 108 10.17 5.36 -13.38
C CYS A 108 9.73 4.10 -14.15
N LYS A 109 10.05 2.91 -13.64
CA LYS A 109 9.72 1.61 -14.25
C LYS A 109 8.79 0.76 -13.39
N LEU A 110 8.23 1.33 -12.33
CA LEU A 110 7.36 0.60 -11.42
C LEU A 110 6.18 -0.03 -12.16
N LYS A 111 5.45 0.73 -12.98
CA LYS A 111 4.32 0.23 -13.79
C LYS A 111 4.69 -0.98 -14.65
N ASP A 112 5.80 -0.90 -15.38
CA ASP A 112 6.27 -1.99 -16.25
C ASP A 112 6.62 -3.25 -15.44
N VAL A 113 7.29 -3.06 -14.29
CA VAL A 113 7.67 -4.17 -13.40
C VAL A 113 6.46 -4.80 -12.73
N ILE A 114 5.52 -4.00 -12.22
CA ILE A 114 4.25 -4.48 -11.67
C ILE A 114 3.52 -5.36 -12.69
N GLY A 115 3.39 -4.90 -13.94
CA GLY A 115 2.72 -5.68 -14.98
C GLY A 115 3.39 -7.03 -15.25
N LYS A 116 4.73 -7.10 -15.17
CA LYS A 116 5.47 -8.37 -15.30
C LYS A 116 5.32 -9.27 -14.08
N VAL A 117 5.34 -8.68 -12.88
CA VAL A 117 5.11 -9.40 -11.62
C VAL A 117 3.72 -10.05 -11.66
N GLU A 118 2.67 -9.27 -11.90
CA GLU A 118 1.28 -9.76 -11.81
C GLU A 118 0.90 -10.75 -12.91
N GLY A 119 1.56 -10.71 -14.06
CA GLY A 119 1.38 -11.72 -15.12
C GLY A 119 2.45 -12.81 -15.08
N GLN A 120 3.40 -12.70 -16.02
CA GLN A 120 4.35 -13.76 -16.36
C GLN A 120 5.16 -14.31 -15.18
N ILE A 121 5.49 -13.48 -14.19
CA ILE A 121 6.30 -13.90 -13.03
C ILE A 121 5.44 -14.66 -12.03
N MET A 122 4.26 -14.14 -11.64
CA MET A 122 3.39 -14.84 -10.70
C MET A 122 2.86 -16.17 -11.27
N ASP A 123 2.68 -16.28 -12.59
CA ASP A 123 2.36 -17.56 -13.23
C ASP A 123 3.48 -18.60 -13.02
N LYS A 124 4.74 -18.18 -13.17
CA LYS A 124 5.91 -19.04 -12.92
C LYS A 124 6.05 -19.39 -11.44
N VAL A 125 5.79 -18.45 -10.54
CA VAL A 125 5.78 -18.70 -9.09
C VAL A 125 4.73 -19.77 -8.75
N LYS A 126 3.49 -19.60 -9.23
CA LYS A 126 2.41 -20.57 -9.00
C LYS A 126 2.76 -21.96 -9.54
N ALA A 127 3.32 -22.03 -10.76
CA ALA A 127 3.78 -23.28 -11.35
C ALA A 127 4.89 -23.95 -10.50
N HIS A 128 5.87 -23.17 -10.05
CA HIS A 128 6.97 -23.66 -9.21
C HIS A 128 6.51 -24.33 -7.91
N TYR A 129 5.57 -23.70 -7.20
CA TYR A 129 5.05 -24.27 -5.95
C TYR A 129 4.15 -25.49 -6.20
N LYS A 130 3.40 -25.49 -7.30
CA LYS A 130 2.62 -26.66 -7.74
C LYS A 130 3.52 -27.86 -8.07
N GLU A 131 4.60 -27.64 -8.83
CA GLU A 131 5.57 -28.69 -9.19
C GLU A 131 6.27 -29.29 -7.97
N LYS A 132 6.54 -28.47 -6.94
CA LYS A 132 7.09 -28.93 -5.65
C LYS A 132 6.06 -29.64 -4.75
N GLY A 133 4.83 -29.83 -5.21
CA GLY A 133 3.75 -30.45 -4.43
C GLY A 133 3.36 -29.64 -3.18
N LYS A 134 3.60 -28.33 -3.18
CA LYS A 134 3.29 -27.45 -2.04
C LYS A 134 1.93 -26.79 -2.26
N SER A 135 1.02 -26.99 -1.31
CA SER A 135 -0.26 -26.28 -1.26
C SER A 135 -0.03 -24.90 -0.65
N VAL A 136 0.40 -23.94 -1.47
CA VAL A 136 0.56 -22.54 -1.07
C VAL A 136 -0.68 -21.75 -1.49
N THR A 137 -1.28 -21.04 -0.54
CA THR A 137 -2.35 -20.08 -0.82
C THR A 137 -1.73 -18.74 -1.18
N PHE A 138 -1.82 -18.36 -2.46
CA PHE A 138 -1.43 -17.01 -2.87
C PHE A 138 -2.56 -16.05 -2.54
N HIS A 139 -2.37 -15.25 -1.49
CA HIS A 139 -3.38 -14.29 -1.06
C HIS A 139 -3.40 -13.10 -2.01
N GLU A 140 -4.57 -12.82 -2.57
CA GLU A 140 -4.83 -11.58 -3.31
C GLU A 140 -5.47 -10.55 -2.37
N CYS A 141 -5.09 -9.29 -2.55
CA CYS A 141 -5.72 -8.15 -1.87
C CYS A 141 -7.01 -7.70 -2.54
N LYS A 142 -7.29 -8.27 -3.72
CA LYS A 142 -8.44 -7.93 -4.55
C LYS A 142 -9.76 -8.16 -3.81
N GLY A 143 -10.58 -7.12 -3.74
CA GLY A 143 -11.87 -7.15 -3.04
C GLY A 143 -11.77 -7.27 -1.52
N LYS A 144 -10.56 -7.23 -0.94
CA LYS A 144 -10.34 -7.26 0.51
C LYS A 144 -10.07 -5.88 1.08
N VAL A 145 -9.46 -5.00 0.29
CA VAL A 145 -9.11 -3.63 0.69
C VAL A 145 -9.93 -2.66 -0.15
N ASP A 146 -10.53 -1.67 0.49
CA ASP A 146 -11.24 -0.56 -0.15
C ASP A 146 -10.50 0.77 0.07
N GLY A 147 -10.94 1.82 -0.63
CA GLY A 147 -10.25 3.11 -0.61
C GLY A 147 -10.15 3.73 0.77
N THR A 148 -11.19 3.60 1.58
CA THR A 148 -11.20 4.19 2.92
C THR A 148 -10.24 3.48 3.86
N THR A 149 -10.25 2.15 3.85
CA THR A 149 -9.34 1.37 4.70
C THR A 149 -7.88 1.58 4.30
N LEU A 150 -7.64 1.82 3.01
CA LEU A 150 -6.34 2.25 2.50
C LEU A 150 -5.96 3.68 2.94
N MET A 151 -6.87 4.66 2.89
CA MET A 151 -6.63 6.01 3.43
C MET A 151 -6.14 5.95 4.87
N LEU A 152 -6.79 5.09 5.66
CA LEU A 152 -6.43 4.89 7.04
C LEU A 152 -5.03 4.30 7.20
N ALA A 153 -4.73 3.23 6.48
CA ALA A 153 -3.41 2.63 6.56
C ALA A 153 -2.32 3.61 6.10
N LYS A 154 -2.58 4.37 5.04
CA LYS A 154 -1.67 5.40 4.52
C LYS A 154 -1.40 6.44 5.59
N SER A 155 -2.43 7.09 6.11
CA SER A 155 -2.29 8.13 7.13
C SER A 155 -1.63 7.68 8.44
N LEU A 156 -1.74 6.40 8.82
CA LEU A 156 -1.04 5.86 10.00
C LEU A 156 0.44 5.53 9.72
N LEU A 157 0.79 5.14 8.49
CA LEU A 157 2.09 4.55 8.16
C LEU A 157 2.95 5.40 7.22
N GLN A 158 2.35 6.32 6.45
CA GLN A 158 3.00 7.05 5.35
C GLN A 158 4.24 7.79 5.83
N ASP A 159 4.13 8.61 6.86
CA ASP A 159 5.26 9.37 7.38
C ASP A 159 6.39 8.45 7.86
N LYS A 160 6.03 7.38 8.59
CA LYS A 160 6.99 6.39 9.10
C LYS A 160 7.72 5.67 7.95
N ILE A 161 7.00 5.27 6.90
CA ILE A 161 7.55 4.57 5.74
C ILE A 161 8.38 5.52 4.87
N LYS A 162 7.90 6.75 4.65
CA LYS A 162 8.58 7.78 3.86
C LYS A 162 9.90 8.18 4.51
N GLN A 163 9.88 8.50 5.80
CA GLN A 163 11.10 8.82 6.56
C GLN A 163 12.11 7.67 6.46
N TRP A 164 11.67 6.43 6.73
CA TRP A 164 12.55 5.26 6.64
C TRP A 164 13.12 5.05 5.24
N THR A 165 12.31 5.27 4.20
CA THR A 165 12.73 5.17 2.79
C THR A 165 13.80 6.20 2.46
N GLU A 166 13.60 7.45 2.86
CA GLU A 166 14.57 8.54 2.65
C GLU A 166 15.88 8.31 3.39
N GLU A 167 15.83 7.81 4.62
CA GLU A 167 17.00 7.40 5.40
C GLU A 167 17.77 6.28 4.68
N LYS A 168 17.07 5.22 4.26
CA LYS A 168 17.74 4.09 3.59
C LYS A 168 18.33 4.44 2.25
N ARG A 169 17.69 5.30 1.45
CA ARG A 169 18.22 5.78 0.16
C ARG A 169 19.52 6.57 0.28
N LYS A 170 19.82 7.11 1.48
CA LYS A 170 21.09 7.78 1.82
C LYS A 170 22.13 6.82 2.42
N SER A 171 21.72 5.61 2.80
CA SER A 171 22.59 4.59 3.40
C SER A 171 23.05 3.55 2.38
N ASN A 172 24.17 2.88 2.66
CA ASN A 172 24.64 1.73 1.88
C ASN A 172 24.02 0.39 2.33
N GLU A 173 23.08 0.43 3.28
CA GLU A 173 22.38 -0.76 3.77
C GLU A 173 21.10 -1.03 2.99
N GLY A 174 20.70 -2.30 2.95
CA GLY A 174 19.39 -2.70 2.42
C GLY A 174 19.21 -2.30 0.96
N TRP A 175 20.02 -2.85 0.06
CA TRP A 175 20.07 -2.48 -1.38
C TRP A 175 18.69 -2.41 -2.06
N ARG A 176 17.72 -3.20 -1.58
CA ARG A 176 16.33 -3.29 -2.04
C ARG A 176 15.54 -1.99 -1.89
N VAL A 177 15.97 -1.10 -0.99
CA VAL A 177 15.40 0.24 -0.78
C VAL A 177 16.48 1.33 -0.87
N GLY A 178 17.69 0.97 -0.47
CA GLY A 178 18.79 1.88 -0.23
C GLY A 178 19.48 2.44 -1.47
N SER A 179 20.70 2.95 -1.26
CA SER A 179 21.44 3.75 -2.24
C SER A 179 21.66 3.03 -3.58
N GLU A 180 21.74 1.70 -3.60
CA GLU A 180 21.97 0.93 -4.82
C GLU A 180 20.77 0.97 -5.78
N LEU A 181 19.59 0.49 -5.35
CA LEU A 181 18.41 0.52 -6.20
C LEU A 181 18.05 1.97 -6.56
N TRP A 182 18.17 2.88 -5.59
CA TRP A 182 17.92 4.30 -5.78
C TRP A 182 18.88 4.94 -6.79
N GLY A 183 20.17 4.66 -6.68
CA GLY A 183 21.20 5.15 -7.59
C GLY A 183 20.98 4.64 -9.02
N ARG A 184 20.63 3.36 -9.17
CA ARG A 184 20.30 2.77 -10.48
C ARG A 184 19.06 3.40 -11.09
N MET A 185 18.03 3.65 -10.29
CA MET A 185 16.86 4.41 -10.73
C MET A 185 17.31 5.77 -11.28
N LYS A 186 18.00 6.58 -10.49
CA LYS A 186 18.46 7.91 -10.91
C LYS A 186 19.22 7.83 -12.24
N MET A 187 20.15 6.89 -12.36
CA MET A 187 20.97 6.78 -13.56
C MET A 187 20.19 6.37 -14.80
N ARG A 188 19.34 5.35 -14.69
CA ARG A 188 18.61 4.80 -15.84
C ARG A 188 17.43 5.67 -16.24
N CYS A 189 16.73 6.23 -15.26
CA CYS A 189 15.54 7.02 -15.50
C CYS A 189 15.83 8.45 -15.99
N THR A 190 17.05 8.96 -15.78
CA THR A 190 17.48 10.26 -16.31
C THR A 190 18.46 10.15 -17.48
N ASN A 191 18.87 8.94 -17.86
CA ASN A 191 19.94 8.68 -18.84
C ASN A 191 21.25 9.44 -18.53
N SER A 192 21.54 9.69 -17.26
CA SER A 192 22.73 10.40 -16.80
C SER A 192 23.40 9.65 -15.65
N LYS A 193 24.74 9.56 -15.63
CA LYS A 193 25.44 8.92 -14.50
C LYS A 193 25.28 9.71 -13.20
N ASN A 194 25.25 11.04 -13.29
CA ASN A 194 25.15 11.97 -12.16
C ASN A 194 24.10 13.05 -12.46
N PRO A 195 22.80 12.72 -12.43
CA PRO A 195 21.77 13.72 -12.66
C PRO A 195 21.74 14.74 -11.50
N PRO A 196 21.51 16.03 -11.79
CA PRO A 196 21.23 17.03 -10.77
C PRO A 196 20.03 16.62 -9.91
N GLN A 197 20.10 16.87 -8.59
CA GLN A 197 19.03 16.47 -7.68
C GLN A 197 17.69 17.15 -8.02
N SER A 198 17.71 18.39 -8.51
CA SER A 198 16.51 19.11 -8.98
C SER A 198 15.79 18.40 -10.12
N LEU A 199 16.53 17.81 -11.06
CA LEU A 199 15.95 17.01 -12.14
C LEU A 199 15.31 15.74 -11.58
N VAL A 200 15.99 15.06 -10.65
CA VAL A 200 15.46 13.85 -10.01
C VAL A 200 14.18 14.17 -9.24
N ASP A 201 14.15 15.27 -8.48
CA ASP A 201 12.99 15.67 -7.68
C ASP A 201 11.79 16.07 -8.54
N ALA A 202 12.03 16.77 -9.66
CA ALA A 202 10.98 17.07 -10.64
C ALA A 202 10.39 15.77 -11.24
N ARG A 203 11.27 14.85 -11.67
CA ARG A 203 10.86 13.57 -12.27
C ARG A 203 10.19 12.62 -11.28
N LYS A 204 10.62 12.60 -10.02
CA LYS A 204 9.97 11.82 -8.95
C LYS A 204 8.48 12.09 -8.87
N LYS A 205 8.08 13.36 -8.90
CA LYS A 205 6.68 13.77 -8.83
C LYS A 205 5.91 13.22 -10.04
N GLU A 206 6.46 13.37 -11.24
CA GLU A 206 5.88 12.82 -12.47
C GLU A 206 5.74 11.30 -12.42
N TRP A 207 6.77 10.58 -11.95
CA TRP A 207 6.74 9.12 -11.85
C TRP A 207 5.71 8.65 -10.83
N LYS A 208 5.71 9.28 -9.65
CA LYS A 208 4.71 9.00 -8.60
C LYS A 208 3.30 9.17 -9.13
N GLU A 209 3.03 10.26 -9.85
CA GLU A 209 1.75 10.50 -10.50
C GLU A 209 1.40 9.41 -11.54
N SER A 210 2.32 9.12 -12.46
CA SER A 210 2.09 8.15 -13.52
C SER A 210 1.91 6.71 -13.03
N ASN A 211 2.48 6.40 -11.86
CA ASN A 211 2.42 5.08 -11.25
C ASN A 211 1.17 4.88 -10.37
N LYS A 212 0.41 5.94 -10.02
CA LYS A 212 -0.78 5.84 -9.15
C LYS A 212 -1.71 4.72 -9.58
N GLY A 213 -2.10 4.70 -10.85
CA GLY A 213 -3.02 3.68 -11.38
C GLY A 213 -2.47 2.25 -11.32
N SER A 214 -1.17 2.04 -11.57
CA SER A 214 -0.57 0.70 -11.48
C SER A 214 -0.36 0.23 -10.05
N THR A 215 0.01 1.14 -9.15
CA THR A 215 0.07 0.86 -7.73
C THR A 215 -1.33 0.48 -7.27
N ALA A 216 -2.35 1.32 -7.53
CA ALA A 216 -3.76 1.05 -7.23
C ALA A 216 -4.28 -0.31 -7.73
N ALA A 217 -3.96 -0.65 -8.98
CA ALA A 217 -4.31 -1.94 -9.56
C ALA A 217 -3.62 -3.11 -8.83
N PHE A 218 -2.34 -2.96 -8.46
CA PHE A 218 -1.62 -3.96 -7.68
C PHE A 218 -2.23 -4.19 -6.29
N LEU A 219 -2.93 -3.18 -5.74
CA LEU A 219 -3.64 -3.24 -4.45
C LEU A 219 -4.94 -4.04 -4.56
N GLY A 220 -5.36 -4.44 -5.76
CA GLY A 220 -6.58 -5.19 -5.98
C GLY A 220 -7.86 -4.34 -5.89
N VAL A 221 -7.74 -3.02 -5.97
CA VAL A 221 -8.87 -2.12 -6.14
C VAL A 221 -9.35 -2.25 -7.60
N LYS A 222 -10.31 -3.14 -7.85
CA LYS A 222 -11.10 -3.08 -9.09
C LYS A 222 -12.39 -2.33 -8.78
N SER A 223 -12.62 -1.24 -9.49
CA SER A 223 -13.94 -0.63 -9.57
C SER A 223 -14.75 -1.39 -10.62
N ASP A 224 -15.93 -1.87 -10.24
CA ASP A 224 -16.93 -2.31 -11.22
C ASP A 224 -17.60 -1.08 -11.89
N ASP A 225 -17.44 0.12 -11.30
CA ASP A 225 -17.89 1.40 -11.87
C ASP A 225 -16.73 2.38 -12.14
N LYS A 226 -16.62 2.84 -13.39
CA LYS A 226 -15.47 3.60 -13.92
C LYS A 226 -15.36 5.08 -13.47
N ARG A 227 -16.26 5.63 -12.64
CA ARG A 227 -16.34 7.10 -12.44
C ARG A 227 -16.13 7.65 -11.02
N SER A 228 -16.44 6.94 -9.95
CA SER A 228 -16.38 7.51 -8.58
C SER A 228 -15.18 7.05 -7.76
N GLU A 229 -14.70 5.83 -7.96
CA GLU A 229 -13.65 5.22 -7.14
C GLU A 229 -12.23 5.51 -7.66
N GLY A 230 -12.04 5.58 -8.98
CA GLY A 230 -10.75 5.96 -9.59
C GLY A 230 -10.34 7.42 -9.32
N ALA A 231 -11.32 8.30 -9.08
CA ALA A 231 -11.10 9.67 -8.64
C ALA A 231 -10.67 9.71 -7.17
N LEU A 232 -11.40 9.00 -6.30
CA LEU A 232 -11.08 8.86 -4.88
C LEU A 232 -9.68 8.26 -4.68
N MET A 233 -9.29 7.24 -5.47
CA MET A 233 -7.98 6.59 -5.33
C MET A 233 -6.83 7.41 -5.87
N SER A 234 -7.04 8.15 -6.96
CA SER A 234 -6.07 9.15 -7.43
C SER A 234 -5.86 10.23 -6.38
N GLU A 235 -6.92 10.62 -5.66
CA GLU A 235 -6.93 11.59 -4.57
C GLU A 235 -6.35 11.03 -3.25
N ILE A 236 -6.53 9.74 -2.94
CA ILE A 236 -5.84 9.03 -1.84
C ILE A 236 -4.34 9.01 -2.08
N MET A 237 -3.95 8.81 -3.33
CA MET A 237 -2.55 8.70 -3.73
C MET A 237 -1.91 10.06 -4.04
N GLU A 238 -2.65 11.16 -3.98
CA GLU A 238 -2.06 12.50 -3.98
C GLU A 238 -1.10 12.64 -2.78
N ASP A 239 0.08 13.18 -3.05
CA ASP A 239 0.94 13.78 -2.04
C ASP A 239 0.37 15.15 -1.76
N ASP A 240 -0.54 15.27 -0.81
CA ASP A 240 -0.81 16.54 -0.15
C ASP A 240 -1.49 16.29 1.20
N ASP A 241 -1.27 17.24 2.10
CA ASP A 241 -1.68 17.31 3.51
C ASP A 241 -3.21 17.24 3.76
N LYS A 242 -4.01 16.78 2.78
CA LYS A 242 -5.47 16.62 2.82
C LYS A 242 -5.92 15.75 4.01
N PHE A 243 -5.11 14.76 4.40
CA PHE A 243 -5.31 13.94 5.61
C PHE A 243 -4.18 14.14 6.62
N SER A 244 -4.11 15.34 7.21
CA SER A 244 -3.19 15.57 8.32
C SER A 244 -3.43 14.54 9.44
N SER A 245 -2.34 14.14 10.11
CA SER A 245 -2.36 13.23 11.26
C SER A 245 -3.36 13.65 12.36
N SER A 246 -3.60 14.96 12.51
CA SER A 246 -4.60 15.53 13.42
C SER A 246 -6.06 15.23 13.04
N LYS A 247 -6.47 15.49 11.79
CA LYS A 247 -7.83 15.16 11.31
C LYS A 247 -8.10 13.66 11.38
N LEU A 248 -7.04 12.88 11.13
CA LEU A 248 -7.14 11.43 11.18
C LEU A 248 -7.28 10.88 12.61
N GLY A 249 -6.57 11.48 13.57
CA GLY A 249 -6.71 11.16 14.98
C GLY A 249 -8.13 11.38 15.49
N GLU A 250 -8.81 12.41 14.99
CA GLU A 250 -10.24 12.67 15.27
C GLU A 250 -11.16 11.65 14.59
N MET A 251 -10.99 11.40 13.29
CA MET A 251 -11.77 10.39 12.57
C MET A 251 -11.68 9.01 13.23
N LEU A 252 -10.47 8.61 13.61
CA LEU A 252 -10.22 7.32 14.24
C LEU A 252 -10.79 7.26 15.67
N LYS A 253 -10.82 8.38 16.39
CA LYS A 253 -11.46 8.49 17.71
C LYS A 253 -12.96 8.26 17.59
N THR A 254 -13.59 8.95 16.63
CA THR A 254 -15.02 8.82 16.36
C THR A 254 -15.39 7.41 15.91
N ALA A 255 -14.56 6.79 15.06
CA ALA A 255 -14.85 5.45 14.56
C ALA A 255 -14.70 4.35 15.62
N VAL A 256 -13.68 4.44 16.48
CA VAL A 256 -13.54 3.52 17.61
C VAL A 256 -14.70 3.68 18.60
N ALA A 257 -15.12 4.92 18.89
CA ALA A 257 -16.27 5.16 19.76
C ALA A 257 -17.58 4.59 19.19
N GLY A 258 -17.75 4.64 17.86
CA GLY A 258 -18.92 4.10 17.18
C GLY A 258 -18.99 2.57 17.12
N ALA A 259 -17.85 1.88 17.31
CA ALA A 259 -17.72 0.42 17.15
C ALA A 259 -17.66 -0.37 18.46
N ILE A 260 -17.57 0.31 19.60
CA ILE A 260 -17.62 -0.33 20.91
C ILE A 260 -19.05 -0.83 21.16
N THR A 261 -19.19 -2.13 21.39
CA THR A 261 -20.42 -2.76 21.86
C THR A 261 -20.39 -2.93 23.38
N SER A 262 -21.54 -3.18 23.99
CA SER A 262 -21.68 -3.41 25.43
C SER A 262 -20.71 -4.51 25.89
N GLY A 263 -19.75 -4.16 26.76
CA GLY A 263 -18.76 -5.11 27.30
C GLY A 263 -17.33 -4.97 26.76
N ASN A 264 -16.95 -3.84 26.17
CA ASN A 264 -15.59 -3.56 25.65
C ASN A 264 -15.14 -4.44 24.46
N ASN A 265 -16.02 -5.26 23.89
CA ASN A 265 -15.74 -5.96 22.63
C ASN A 265 -15.97 -5.03 21.43
N ILE A 266 -15.02 -5.04 20.50
CA ILE A 266 -15.09 -4.28 19.24
C ILE A 266 -15.65 -5.19 18.16
N ASP A 267 -16.70 -4.72 17.51
CA ASP A 267 -17.17 -5.29 16.25
C ASP A 267 -16.28 -4.75 15.12
N VAL A 268 -15.47 -5.62 14.51
CA VAL A 268 -14.51 -5.25 13.45
C VAL A 268 -15.23 -4.74 12.21
N ASP A 269 -16.40 -5.30 11.87
CA ASP A 269 -17.18 -4.87 10.71
C ASP A 269 -17.78 -3.48 10.97
N ARG A 270 -18.27 -3.25 12.19
CA ARG A 270 -18.76 -1.93 12.63
C ARG A 270 -17.65 -0.89 12.71
N LEU A 271 -16.45 -1.28 13.13
CA LEU A 271 -15.27 -0.43 13.13
C LEU A 271 -14.89 -0.02 11.72
N VAL A 272 -14.81 -0.98 10.80
CA VAL A 272 -14.55 -0.71 9.38
C VAL A 272 -15.63 0.22 8.82
N GLN A 273 -16.90 0.02 9.16
CA GLN A 273 -18.01 0.86 8.73
C GLN A 273 -17.91 2.30 9.28
N SER A 274 -17.61 2.48 10.56
CA SER A 274 -17.46 3.83 11.15
C SER A 274 -16.22 4.56 10.61
N ILE A 275 -15.16 3.83 10.27
CA ILE A 275 -13.98 4.38 9.58
C ILE A 275 -14.36 4.79 8.14
N LYS A 276 -15.17 3.98 7.44
CA LYS A 276 -15.73 4.29 6.12
C LYS A 276 -16.45 5.63 6.12
N GLU A 277 -17.43 5.77 6.98
CA GLU A 277 -18.23 6.99 7.12
C GLU A 277 -17.35 8.20 7.50
N GLY A 278 -16.38 8.00 8.39
CA GLY A 278 -15.43 9.03 8.79
C GLY A 278 -14.57 9.54 7.64
N ALA A 279 -14.04 8.64 6.79
CA ALA A 279 -13.19 9.07 5.68
C ALA A 279 -14.01 9.70 4.55
N GLU A 280 -15.17 9.13 4.22
CA GLU A 280 -16.07 9.74 3.24
C GLU A 280 -16.47 11.17 3.64
N LYS A 281 -16.69 11.41 4.94
CA LYS A 281 -17.00 12.74 5.47
C LYS A 281 -15.84 13.72 5.29
N THR A 282 -14.60 13.28 5.52
CA THR A 282 -13.40 14.09 5.34
C THR A 282 -13.13 14.39 3.88
N VAL A 283 -13.26 13.40 3.00
CA VAL A 283 -13.17 13.58 1.53
C VAL A 283 -14.19 14.61 1.07
N ALA A 284 -15.46 14.44 1.46
CA ALA A 284 -16.51 15.37 1.09
C ALA A 284 -16.21 16.78 1.59
N GLN A 285 -15.65 16.92 2.80
CA GLN A 285 -15.28 18.21 3.37
C GLN A 285 -14.12 18.89 2.64
N GLU A 286 -13.10 18.16 2.20
CA GLU A 286 -11.99 18.74 1.44
C GLU A 286 -12.39 19.05 0.01
N CYS A 287 -13.17 18.18 -0.64
CA CYS A 287 -13.75 18.45 -1.96
C CYS A 287 -14.59 19.75 -2.00
N MET A 288 -15.34 20.06 -0.94
CA MET A 288 -16.08 21.32 -0.83
C MET A 288 -15.19 22.58 -0.81
N LYS A 289 -13.96 22.44 -0.28
CA LYS A 289 -12.99 23.54 -0.09
C LYS A 289 -12.03 23.69 -1.26
N ASP A 290 -11.92 22.68 -2.11
CA ASP A 290 -11.04 22.71 -3.27
C ASP A 290 -11.57 23.67 -4.33
N ASN A 291 -10.84 24.77 -4.54
CA ASN A 291 -11.20 25.81 -5.51
C ASN A 291 -10.88 25.43 -6.96
N SER A 292 -10.19 24.31 -7.19
CA SER A 292 -9.97 23.77 -8.53
C SER A 292 -11.19 23.03 -9.09
N ASN A 293 -12.08 22.57 -8.21
CA ASN A 293 -13.35 21.95 -8.58
C ASN A 293 -14.39 22.99 -9.00
N ASP A 294 -15.22 22.65 -9.98
CA ASP A 294 -16.32 23.50 -10.38
C ASP A 294 -17.39 23.60 -9.27
N PHE A 295 -18.26 24.61 -9.38
CA PHE A 295 -19.30 24.84 -8.38
C PHE A 295 -20.25 23.64 -8.21
N CYS A 296 -20.56 22.92 -9.29
CA CYS A 296 -21.45 21.76 -9.26
C CYS A 296 -20.83 20.57 -8.52
N GLN A 297 -19.54 20.30 -8.73
CA GLN A 297 -18.77 19.28 -8.02
C GLN A 297 -18.68 19.59 -6.52
N ARG A 298 -18.39 20.84 -6.17
CA ARG A 298 -18.36 21.28 -4.76
C ARG A 298 -19.73 21.15 -4.09
N LEU A 299 -20.81 21.42 -4.82
CA LEU A 299 -22.19 21.26 -4.34
C LEU A 299 -22.55 19.79 -4.11
N GLN A 300 -22.14 18.88 -5.00
CA GLN A 300 -22.30 17.43 -4.81
C GLN A 300 -21.57 16.94 -3.57
N CYS A 301 -20.35 17.43 -3.34
CA CYS A 301 -19.59 17.13 -2.14
C CYS A 301 -20.25 17.68 -0.87
N ALA A 302 -20.85 18.87 -0.92
CA ALA A 302 -21.62 19.44 0.18
C ALA A 302 -22.85 18.59 0.53
N GLN A 303 -23.59 18.14 -0.48
CA GLN A 303 -24.72 17.23 -0.31
C GLN A 303 -24.27 15.93 0.37
N LYS A 304 -23.23 15.26 -0.13
CA LYS A 304 -22.70 14.03 0.47
C LYS A 304 -22.24 14.26 1.92
N HIS A 305 -21.59 15.39 2.22
CA HIS A 305 -21.18 15.73 3.58
C HIS A 305 -22.38 15.89 4.54
N TRP A 306 -23.49 16.48 4.08
CA TRP A 306 -24.69 16.66 4.89
C TRP A 306 -25.46 15.36 5.11
N GLU A 307 -25.59 14.51 4.10
CA GLU A 307 -26.21 13.18 4.23
C GLU A 307 -25.48 12.32 5.27
N LEU A 308 -24.14 12.31 5.22
CA LEU A 308 -23.29 11.60 6.19
C LEU A 308 -23.39 12.17 7.62
N ARG A 309 -23.65 13.47 7.78
CA ARG A 309 -23.92 14.05 9.13
C ARG A 309 -25.32 13.71 9.64
N GLY A 310 -26.30 13.53 8.75
CA GLY A 310 -27.69 13.26 9.10
C GLY A 310 -27.92 11.88 9.75
N GLN A 311 -27.07 10.91 9.43
CA GLN A 311 -27.16 9.53 9.97
C GLN A 311 -26.66 9.40 11.44
N GLN A 312 -26.07 10.44 12.04
CA GLN A 312 -25.50 10.41 13.40
C GLN A 312 -26.44 10.86 14.54
N LYS A 313 -27.78 10.76 14.43
CA LYS A 313 -28.68 11.12 15.56
C LYS A 313 -28.91 9.95 16.56
N PRO A 314 -29.07 10.26 17.87
CA PRO A 314 -28.71 9.38 18.99
C PRO A 314 -29.85 8.49 19.46
N GLY A 315 -29.48 7.46 20.24
CA GLY A 315 -30.38 6.50 20.87
C GLY A 315 -31.57 7.12 21.60
N GLN A 316 -32.69 6.42 21.50
CA GLN A 316 -33.90 6.65 22.26
C GLN A 316 -33.63 6.48 23.75
N THR A 317 -33.58 7.57 24.52
CA THR A 317 -34.05 7.55 25.90
C THR A 317 -35.51 7.97 25.89
N GLN A 318 -36.39 6.98 25.94
CA GLN A 318 -37.79 7.18 26.29
C GLN A 318 -37.85 7.80 27.68
N GLY A 319 -38.25 9.07 27.76
CA GLY A 319 -38.73 9.67 28.99
C GLY A 319 -40.10 9.09 29.32
N SER A 320 -40.17 8.31 30.39
CA SER A 320 -41.42 7.90 31.01
C SER A 320 -42.14 9.13 31.54
N SER A 321 -43.22 9.53 30.89
CA SER A 321 -44.26 10.38 31.49
C SER A 321 -45.38 9.46 31.98
N SER A 322 -45.46 9.27 33.29
CA SER A 322 -46.66 8.76 33.95
C SER A 322 -47.38 9.94 34.58
N ASN A 323 -48.62 10.17 34.12
CA ASN A 323 -49.68 10.75 34.95
C ASN A 323 -50.18 9.69 35.94
#